data_AF-A0A2H9TM17-F1
#
_entry.id   AF-A0A2H9TM17-F1
#
_cell.length_a   1.000
_cell.length_b   1.000
_cell.length_c   1.000
_cell.angle_alpha   90.00
_cell.angle_beta   90.00
_cell.angle_gamma   90.00
#
_symmetry.space_group_name_H-M   'P 1'
#
loop_
_entity.id
_entity.type
_entity.pdbx_description
1 polymer ?
#
loop_
_entity_poly.entity_id
_entity_poly.type
_entity_poly.pdbx_seq_one_letter_code
_entity_poly.pdbx_strand_id
1 'polypeptide(L)'
;MLQSETTAAVVDDAVNNEELQYLHLVKTIMETGIRRIDRTAVGTLAIFGAQMRFSLEGNRYPLLTTKRTFFRGVLEELLWFIRGDTNGNHLADRGVHIWDGNGSRQYLDSIGLSHREEGDLGPVYGFQWRHFGAKYIDMHTDYTGQGVDQLQNVIDTIKNNPCDRRIILSAWNPAGN
;
A
#
# COMPACT_ATOMS: atom_id res chain seq x y z
N MET A 1 -61.60 -0.32 -16.58
CA MET A 1 -60.22 -0.78 -16.88
C MET A 1 -59.30 0.06 -16.02
N LEU A 2 -58.96 -0.42 -14.83
CA LEU A 2 -58.08 0.28 -13.89
C LEU A 2 -56.65 0.04 -14.36
N GLN A 3 -55.98 1.09 -14.83
CA GLN A 3 -54.54 1.04 -15.05
C GLN A 3 -53.86 1.13 -13.68
N SER A 4 -53.24 0.03 -13.26
CA SER A 4 -52.35 -0.01 -12.11
C SER A 4 -51.05 0.69 -12.50
N GLU A 5 -50.80 1.89 -11.97
CA GLU A 5 -49.48 2.50 -12.01
C GLU A 5 -48.50 1.62 -11.23
N THR A 6 -47.54 1.04 -11.93
CA THR A 6 -46.40 0.37 -11.30
C THR A 6 -45.48 1.46 -10.77
N THR A 7 -45.50 1.67 -9.46
CA THR A 7 -44.50 2.50 -8.78
C THR A 7 -43.12 1.85 -8.98
N ALA A 8 -42.27 2.50 -9.78
CA ALA A 8 -40.86 2.17 -9.83
C ALA A 8 -40.31 2.31 -8.40
N ALA A 9 -39.68 1.26 -7.89
CA ALA A 9 -39.00 1.30 -6.61
C ALA A 9 -37.95 2.43 -6.67
N VAL A 10 -38.09 3.42 -5.80
CA VAL A 10 -37.04 4.39 -5.52
C VAL A 10 -35.87 3.57 -4.97
N VAL A 11 -34.83 3.39 -5.76
CA VAL A 11 -33.57 2.82 -5.27
C VAL A 11 -33.02 3.88 -4.32
N ASP A 12 -32.97 3.56 -3.03
CA ASP A 12 -32.43 4.46 -2.02
C ASP A 12 -30.92 4.60 -2.24
N ASP A 13 -30.53 5.66 -2.95
CA ASP A 13 -29.15 6.03 -3.30
C ASP A 13 -28.31 6.48 -2.07
N ALA A 14 -28.78 6.29 -0.84
CA ALA A 14 -28.29 7.06 0.31
C ALA A 14 -27.15 6.43 1.13
N VAL A 15 -26.67 5.21 0.84
CA VAL A 15 -25.67 4.54 1.69
C VAL A 15 -24.54 3.87 0.90
N ASN A 16 -23.31 4.37 1.07
CA ASN A 16 -22.09 3.74 0.57
C ASN A 16 -21.71 2.52 1.43
N ASN A 17 -22.30 1.37 1.13
CA ASN A 17 -22.06 0.11 1.86
C ASN A 17 -20.60 -0.38 1.80
N GLU A 18 -19.85 -0.03 0.75
CA GLU A 18 -18.44 -0.41 0.66
C GLU A 18 -17.58 0.39 1.65
N GLU A 19 -17.80 1.71 1.75
CA GLU A 19 -17.10 2.54 2.74
C GLU A 19 -17.51 2.22 4.19
N LEU A 20 -18.75 1.81 4.43
CA LEU A 20 -19.19 1.34 5.75
C LEU A 20 -18.35 0.18 6.28
N GLN A 21 -17.72 -0.64 5.45
CA GLN A 21 -16.82 -1.70 5.91
C GLN A 21 -15.61 -1.13 6.67
N TYR A 22 -15.03 -0.05 6.15
CA TYR A 22 -13.93 0.66 6.82
C TYR A 22 -14.41 1.29 8.14
N LEU A 23 -15.55 1.98 8.12
CA LEU A 23 -16.08 2.66 9.30
C LEU A 23 -16.49 1.68 10.40
N HIS A 24 -17.10 0.54 10.04
CA HIS A 24 -17.42 -0.52 10.99
C HIS A 24 -16.16 -1.15 11.58
N LEU A 25 -15.11 -1.37 10.79
CA LEU A 25 -13.84 -1.87 11.31
C LEU A 25 -13.21 -0.91 12.33
N VAL A 26 -13.18 0.39 12.03
CA VAL A 26 -12.71 1.42 12.98
C VAL A 26 -13.54 1.39 14.25
N LYS A 27 -14.88 1.35 14.14
CA LYS A 27 -15.79 1.25 15.29
C LYS A 27 -15.51 -0.01 16.13
N THR A 28 -15.36 -1.18 15.51
CA THR A 28 -15.04 -2.43 16.21
C THR A 28 -13.71 -2.33 16.97
N ILE A 29 -12.68 -1.72 16.38
CA ILE A 29 -11.38 -1.51 17.03
C ILE A 29 -11.55 -0.60 18.26
N MET A 30 -12.36 0.45 18.17
CA MET A 30 -12.60 1.37 19.29
C MET A 30 -13.40 0.72 20.43
N GLU A 31 -14.40 -0.11 20.10
CA GLU A 31 -15.30 -0.73 21.09
C GLU A 31 -14.72 -1.98 21.74
N THR A 32 -13.95 -2.78 21.00
CA THR A 32 -13.51 -4.12 21.43
C THR A 32 -11.99 -4.34 21.37
N GLY A 33 -11.24 -3.39 20.81
CA GLY A 33 -9.79 -3.50 20.65
C GLY A 33 -9.05 -3.59 21.98
N ILE A 34 -8.01 -4.43 22.01
CA ILE A 34 -7.13 -4.57 23.17
C ILE A 34 -6.08 -3.48 23.12
N ARG A 35 -5.89 -2.75 24.22
CA ARG A 35 -4.83 -1.76 24.34
C ARG A 35 -3.46 -2.43 24.29
N ARG A 36 -2.57 -1.93 23.44
CA ARG A 36 -1.20 -2.40 23.28
C ARG A 36 -0.21 -1.24 23.29
N ILE A 37 1.00 -1.51 23.76
CA ILE A 37 2.15 -0.61 23.60
C ILE A 37 2.88 -1.05 22.33
N ASP A 38 3.39 -0.08 21.55
CA ASP A 38 4.16 -0.33 20.35
C ASP A 38 5.53 0.38 20.39
N ARG A 39 6.33 0.21 19.34
CA ARG A 39 7.67 0.80 19.21
C ARG A 39 7.70 2.33 19.26
N THR A 40 6.57 2.99 19.08
CA THR A 40 6.45 4.46 19.09
C THR A 40 6.14 5.02 20.49
N ALA A 41 5.82 4.14 21.45
CA ALA A 41 5.34 4.46 22.79
C ALA A 41 4.02 5.24 22.86
N VAL A 42 3.37 5.55 21.73
CA VAL A 42 2.02 6.15 21.68
C VAL A 42 0.96 5.12 22.11
N GLY A 43 1.13 3.87 21.67
CA GLY A 43 0.20 2.78 21.91
C GLY A 43 -1.01 2.77 20.97
N THR A 44 -1.70 1.64 20.91
CA THR A 44 -2.80 1.38 19.97
C THR A 44 -3.93 0.59 20.63
N LEU A 45 -5.13 0.68 20.04
CA LEU A 45 -6.19 -0.32 20.20
C LEU A 45 -6.09 -1.29 19.02
N ALA A 46 -6.06 -2.60 19.29
CA ALA A 46 -5.81 -3.60 18.27
C ALA A 46 -6.76 -4.79 18.35
N ILE A 47 -7.16 -5.27 17.17
CA ILE A 47 -7.76 -6.59 16.96
C ILE A 47 -6.85 -7.39 16.01
N PHE A 48 -7.06 -8.71 15.90
CA PHE A 48 -6.29 -9.57 14.99
C PHE A 48 -7.21 -10.28 14.01
N GLY A 49 -6.95 -10.10 12.71
CA GLY A 49 -7.77 -10.64 11.62
C GLY A 49 -8.97 -9.75 11.30
N ALA A 50 -8.94 -9.09 10.15
CA ALA A 50 -10.04 -8.33 9.59
C ALA A 50 -10.01 -8.42 8.06
N GLN A 51 -11.16 -8.28 7.42
CA GLN A 51 -11.28 -8.31 5.97
C GLN A 51 -12.25 -7.22 5.51
N MET A 52 -11.91 -6.56 4.40
CA MET A 52 -12.80 -5.67 3.65
C MET A 52 -12.78 -6.09 2.18
N ARG A 53 -13.85 -5.80 1.45
CA ARG A 53 -14.02 -6.12 0.02
C ARG A 53 -14.62 -4.91 -0.70
N PHE A 54 -13.98 -4.49 -1.78
CA PHE A 54 -14.40 -3.33 -2.59
C PHE A 54 -14.52 -3.76 -4.04
N SER A 55 -15.61 -3.41 -4.72
CA SER A 55 -15.74 -3.69 -6.15
C SER A 55 -15.12 -2.58 -6.97
N LEU A 56 -14.27 -2.95 -7.93
CA LEU A 56 -13.69 -2.03 -8.91
C LEU A 56 -14.47 -2.02 -10.23
N GLU A 57 -15.54 -2.81 -10.33
CA GLU A 57 -16.38 -2.87 -11.53
C GLU A 57 -17.07 -1.53 -11.79
N GLY A 58 -17.30 -1.23 -13.06
CA GLY A 58 -17.94 0.01 -13.48
C GLY A 58 -17.08 1.26 -13.23
N ASN A 59 -15.75 1.12 -13.23
CA ASN A 59 -14.79 2.19 -12.97
C ASN A 59 -14.94 2.83 -11.58
N ARG A 60 -15.38 2.03 -10.59
CA ARG A 60 -15.44 2.46 -9.20
C ARG A 60 -14.06 2.39 -8.56
N TYR A 61 -13.76 3.37 -7.72
CA TYR A 61 -12.50 3.47 -6.99
C TYR A 61 -12.80 3.72 -5.51
N PRO A 62 -12.36 2.85 -4.58
CA PRO A 62 -12.73 2.90 -3.16
C PRO A 62 -11.92 3.96 -2.41
N LEU A 63 -11.98 5.20 -2.86
CA LEU A 63 -11.44 6.35 -2.14
C LEU A 63 -12.44 6.78 -1.07
N LEU A 64 -12.00 6.85 0.19
CA LEU A 64 -12.85 7.28 1.29
C LEU A 64 -13.45 8.67 1.02
N THR A 65 -14.74 8.82 1.29
CA THR A 65 -15.49 10.07 1.13
C THR A 65 -15.72 10.80 2.45
N THR A 66 -15.70 10.08 3.57
CA THR A 66 -15.81 10.62 4.94
C THR A 66 -14.60 11.46 5.37
N LYS A 67 -13.51 11.44 4.61
CA LYS A 67 -12.33 12.29 4.79
C LYS A 67 -11.66 12.55 3.45
N ARG A 68 -11.18 13.77 3.23
CA ARG A 68 -10.35 14.08 2.06
C ARG A 68 -9.03 13.29 2.11
N THR A 69 -8.81 12.45 1.10
CA THR A 69 -7.58 11.65 0.94
C THR A 69 -6.60 12.35 0.00
N PHE A 70 -5.31 12.37 0.35
CA PHE A 70 -4.26 12.94 -0.49
C PHE A 70 -3.84 11.97 -1.61
N PHE A 71 -4.68 11.86 -2.63
CA PHE A 71 -4.51 10.88 -3.71
C PHE A 71 -3.20 11.05 -4.51
N ARG A 72 -2.74 12.29 -4.74
CA ARG A 72 -1.47 12.54 -5.45
C ARG A 72 -0.30 11.81 -4.81
N GLY A 73 -0.20 11.85 -3.47
CA GLY A 73 0.85 11.15 -2.73
C GLY A 73 0.80 9.64 -2.93
N VAL A 74 -0.40 9.05 -2.84
CA VAL A 74 -0.61 7.60 -3.04
C VAL A 74 -0.20 7.17 -4.44
N LEU A 75 -0.53 7.96 -5.47
CA LEU A 75 -0.18 7.63 -6.86
C LEU A 75 1.32 7.77 -7.11
N GLU A 76 1.96 8.85 -6.66
CA GLU A 76 3.41 9.05 -6.84
C GLU A 76 4.22 7.96 -6.12
N GLU A 77 3.80 7.54 -4.92
CA GLU A 77 4.38 6.43 -4.18
C GLU A 77 4.25 5.10 -4.95
N LEU A 78 3.07 4.78 -5.46
CA LEU A 78 2.87 3.55 -6.24
C LEU A 78 3.76 3.54 -7.50
N LEU A 79 3.86 4.68 -8.19
CA LEU A 79 4.74 4.80 -9.37
C LEU A 79 6.22 4.69 -8.99
N TRP A 80 6.61 5.18 -7.81
CA TRP A 80 7.95 5.02 -7.25
C TRP A 80 8.26 3.54 -6.94
N PHE A 81 7.33 2.80 -6.32
CA PHE A 81 7.47 1.34 -6.14
C PHE A 81 7.59 0.59 -7.48
N ILE A 82 6.73 0.91 -8.45
CA ILE A 82 6.74 0.27 -9.78
C ILE A 82 8.10 0.46 -10.46
N ARG A 83 8.75 1.61 -10.30
CA ARG A 83 10.08 1.88 -10.86
C ARG A 83 11.21 1.09 -10.18
N GLY A 84 10.97 0.44 -9.04
CA GLY A 84 12.01 -0.21 -8.25
C GLY A 84 12.84 0.75 -7.41
N ASP A 85 12.39 2.00 -7.29
CA ASP A 85 13.11 3.10 -6.65
C ASP A 85 13.11 2.94 -5.11
N THR A 86 14.23 3.31 -4.49
CA THR A 86 14.45 3.26 -3.03
C THR A 86 14.94 4.59 -2.47
N ASN A 87 15.11 5.60 -3.33
CA ASN A 87 15.50 6.95 -2.95
C ASN A 87 14.28 7.77 -2.55
N GLY A 88 14.12 8.02 -1.26
CA GLY A 88 13.02 8.83 -0.72
C GLY A 88 13.03 10.29 -1.20
N ASN A 89 14.20 10.81 -1.60
CA ASN A 89 14.32 12.19 -2.07
C ASN A 89 13.54 12.42 -3.37
N HIS A 90 13.42 11.41 -4.24
CA HIS A 90 12.61 11.52 -5.46
C HIS A 90 11.12 11.75 -5.19
N LEU A 91 10.60 11.32 -4.03
CA LEU A 91 9.24 11.64 -3.59
C LEU A 91 9.17 13.06 -3.01
N ALA A 92 10.14 13.44 -2.18
CA ALA A 92 10.22 14.78 -1.58
C ALA A 92 10.32 15.88 -2.65
N ASP A 93 11.12 15.67 -3.71
CA ASP A 93 11.26 16.57 -4.86
C ASP A 93 9.93 16.79 -5.61
N ARG A 94 9.00 15.84 -5.50
CA ARG A 94 7.63 15.92 -6.05
C ARG A 94 6.61 16.43 -5.03
N GLY A 95 7.07 16.93 -3.89
CA GLY A 95 6.24 17.40 -2.78
C GLY A 95 5.42 16.29 -2.14
N VAL A 96 6.00 15.09 -2.01
CA VAL A 96 5.42 13.94 -1.31
C VAL A 96 6.34 13.54 -0.17
N HIS A 97 5.92 13.85 1.06
CA HIS A 97 6.76 13.78 2.27
C HIS A 97 6.43 12.61 3.20
N ILE A 98 5.75 11.57 2.69
CA ILE A 98 5.23 10.46 3.50
C ILE A 98 6.35 9.57 4.07
N TRP A 99 7.54 9.58 3.44
CA TRP A 99 8.71 8.79 3.83
C TRP A 99 9.80 9.60 4.55
N ASP A 100 9.68 10.92 4.64
CA ASP A 100 10.72 11.80 5.22
C ASP A 100 11.11 11.38 6.63
N GLY A 101 10.13 11.05 7.48
CA GLY A 101 10.39 10.60 8.84
C GLY A 101 11.23 9.32 8.89
N ASN A 102 10.97 8.38 7.99
CA ASN A 102 11.68 7.09 7.89
C ASN A 102 13.01 7.17 7.14
N GLY A 103 13.20 8.20 6.30
CA GLY A 103 14.45 8.45 5.60
C GLY A 103 15.40 9.41 6.32
N SER A 104 14.93 10.09 7.38
CA SER A 104 15.72 11.09 8.10
C SER A 104 16.99 10.51 8.72
N ARG A 105 18.05 11.34 8.78
CA ARG A 105 19.32 10.97 9.43
C ARG A 105 19.10 10.46 10.86
N GLN A 106 18.28 11.19 11.64
CA GLN A 106 17.96 10.84 13.02
C GLN A 106 17.33 9.43 13.12
N TYR A 107 16.38 9.11 12.25
CA TYR A 107 15.71 7.82 12.29
C TYR A 107 16.65 6.69 11.88
N LEU A 108 17.36 6.84 10.76
CA LEU A 108 18.32 5.84 10.27
C LEU A 108 19.38 5.51 11.33
N ASP A 109 19.92 6.53 12.01
CA ASP A 109 20.87 6.34 13.11
C ASP A 109 20.25 5.59 14.28
N SER A 110 19.00 5.92 14.63
CA SER A 110 18.27 5.28 15.75
C SER A 110 18.04 3.78 15.55
N ILE A 111 18.01 3.31 14.30
CA ILE A 111 17.84 1.89 13.95
C ILE A 111 19.13 1.20 13.50
N GLY A 112 20.29 1.85 13.70
CA GLY A 112 21.61 1.26 13.40
C GLY A 112 22.03 1.31 11.93
N LEU A 113 21.37 2.14 11.11
CA LEU A 113 21.66 2.32 9.68
C LEU A 113 22.45 3.60 9.42
N SER A 114 23.41 3.91 10.29
CA SER A 114 24.27 5.12 10.18
C SER A 114 25.16 5.15 8.94
N HIS A 115 25.35 4.00 8.29
CA HIS A 115 26.12 3.88 7.05
C HIS A 115 25.31 4.25 5.79
N ARG A 116 23.98 4.34 5.88
CA ARG A 116 23.11 4.71 4.76
C ARG A 116 23.03 6.22 4.62
N GLU A 117 22.90 6.72 3.40
CA GLU A 117 22.63 8.14 3.12
C GLU A 117 21.24 8.55 3.63
N GLU A 118 21.04 9.83 3.96
CA GLU A 118 19.70 10.35 4.26
C GLU A 118 18.80 10.22 3.02
N GLY A 119 17.61 9.63 3.21
CA GLY A 119 16.70 9.28 2.13
C GLY A 119 16.94 7.91 1.48
N ASP A 120 18.04 7.21 1.79
CA ASP A 120 18.22 5.80 1.40
C ASP A 120 17.38 4.89 2.30
N LEU A 121 16.21 4.48 1.80
CA LEU A 121 15.27 3.63 2.53
C LEU A 121 15.71 2.16 2.55
N GLY A 122 16.76 1.78 1.81
CA GLY A 122 17.19 0.40 1.65
C GLY A 122 16.28 -0.43 0.73
N PRO A 123 16.40 -1.77 0.76
CA PRO A 123 15.71 -2.67 -0.17
C PRO A 123 14.22 -2.86 0.19
N VAL A 124 13.43 -1.80 0.13
CA VAL A 124 11.99 -1.77 0.46
C VAL A 124 11.11 -2.24 -0.72
N TYR A 125 9.83 -1.88 -0.73
CA TYR A 125 8.80 -2.38 -1.65
C TYR A 125 9.22 -2.47 -3.11
N GLY A 126 9.63 -1.34 -3.71
CA GLY A 126 10.00 -1.30 -5.12
C GLY A 126 11.17 -2.23 -5.45
N PHE A 127 12.20 -2.22 -4.61
CA PHE A 127 13.34 -3.11 -4.76
C PHE A 127 12.92 -4.58 -4.71
N GLN A 128 12.07 -4.98 -3.76
CA GLN A 128 11.58 -6.36 -3.71
C GLN A 128 10.69 -6.69 -4.91
N TRP A 129 9.95 -5.74 -5.47
CA TRP A 129 9.10 -5.99 -6.64
C TRP A 129 9.91 -6.22 -7.92
N ARG A 130 11.03 -5.51 -8.10
CA ARG A 130 11.81 -5.50 -9.34
C ARG A 130 13.13 -6.28 -9.26
N HIS A 131 13.68 -6.45 -8.06
CA HIS A 131 15.03 -6.95 -7.79
C HIS A 131 15.07 -7.94 -6.60
N PHE A 132 14.02 -8.75 -6.41
CA PHE A 132 13.94 -9.65 -5.25
C PHE A 132 15.16 -10.57 -5.15
N GLY A 133 15.81 -10.59 -3.99
CA GLY A 133 17.00 -11.42 -3.75
C GLY A 133 18.32 -10.86 -4.30
N ALA A 134 18.32 -9.71 -4.97
CA ALA A 134 19.56 -8.99 -5.29
C ALA A 134 20.21 -8.44 -4.01
N LYS A 135 21.54 -8.36 -4.00
CA LYS A 135 22.29 -7.74 -2.91
C LYS A 135 22.15 -6.23 -3.01
N TYR A 136 21.58 -5.59 -1.98
CA TYR A 136 21.51 -4.14 -1.92
C TYR A 136 22.88 -3.54 -1.64
N ILE A 137 23.20 -2.43 -2.31
CA ILE A 137 24.40 -1.63 -2.14
C ILE A 137 23.98 -0.26 -1.60
N ASP A 138 23.35 0.56 -2.43
CA ASP A 138 22.81 1.88 -2.10
C ASP A 138 21.64 2.23 -3.05
N MET A 139 21.04 3.41 -2.85
CA MET A 139 19.92 3.90 -3.67
C MET A 139 20.34 4.47 -5.04
N HIS A 140 21.64 4.54 -5.33
CA HIS A 140 22.19 5.12 -6.57
C HIS A 140 22.64 4.04 -7.57
N THR A 141 22.82 2.81 -7.08
CA THR A 141 23.26 1.66 -7.86
C THR A 141 22.21 1.25 -8.90
N ASP A 142 22.67 0.94 -10.12
CA ASP A 142 21.82 0.32 -11.14
C ASP A 142 21.64 -1.18 -10.88
N TYR A 143 20.43 -1.57 -10.50
CA TYR A 143 20.03 -2.96 -10.27
C TYR A 143 19.42 -3.65 -11.49
N THR A 144 19.46 -3.04 -12.67
CA THR A 144 18.89 -3.61 -13.89
C THR A 144 19.44 -5.02 -14.14
N GLY A 145 18.52 -5.98 -14.32
CA GLY A 145 18.87 -7.39 -14.54
C GLY A 145 19.34 -8.15 -13.29
N GLN A 146 19.34 -7.52 -12.12
CA GLN A 146 19.68 -8.17 -10.85
C GLN A 146 18.42 -8.65 -10.11
N GLY A 147 18.52 -9.81 -9.46
CA GLY A 147 17.43 -10.40 -8.68
C GLY A 147 16.28 -10.94 -9.56
N VAL A 148 15.11 -11.10 -8.96
CA VAL A 148 13.88 -11.55 -9.63
C VAL A 148 12.92 -10.37 -9.79
N ASP A 149 12.55 -10.06 -11.04
CA ASP A 149 11.50 -9.08 -11.36
C ASP A 149 10.11 -9.72 -11.21
N GLN A 150 9.61 -9.72 -9.96
CA GLN A 150 8.32 -10.29 -9.62
C GLN A 150 7.16 -9.56 -10.32
N LEU A 151 7.25 -8.24 -10.47
CA LEU A 151 6.21 -7.45 -11.12
C LEU A 151 6.05 -7.87 -12.59
N GLN A 152 7.17 -8.00 -13.31
CA GLN A 152 7.15 -8.45 -14.69
C GLN A 152 6.61 -9.88 -14.81
N ASN A 153 7.06 -10.80 -13.94
CA ASN A 153 6.56 -12.18 -13.90
C ASN A 153 5.04 -12.27 -13.68
N VAL A 154 4.49 -11.44 -12.78
CA VAL A 154 3.04 -11.36 -12.52
C VAL A 154 2.31 -10.88 -13.77
N ILE A 155 2.78 -9.80 -14.40
CA ILE A 155 2.17 -9.26 -15.62
C ILE A 155 2.15 -10.31 -16.75
N ASP A 156 3.28 -10.99 -16.97
CA ASP A 156 3.40 -12.00 -18.01
C ASP A 156 2.53 -13.23 -17.73
N THR A 157 2.42 -13.64 -16.47
CA THR A 157 1.55 -14.75 -16.08
C THR A 157 0.07 -14.39 -16.25
N ILE A 158 -0.36 -13.18 -15.87
CA ILE A 158 -1.74 -12.72 -16.11
C ILE A 158 -2.08 -12.75 -17.60
N LYS A 159 -1.16 -12.34 -18.47
CA LYS A 159 -1.39 -12.30 -19.92
C LYS A 159 -1.41 -13.69 -20.56
N ASN A 160 -0.50 -14.57 -20.14
CA ASN A 160 -0.22 -15.82 -20.86
C ASN A 160 -0.78 -17.07 -20.15
N ASN A 161 -1.01 -17.02 -18.84
CA ASN A 161 -1.56 -18.12 -18.03
C ASN A 161 -2.46 -17.58 -16.89
N PRO A 162 -3.59 -16.93 -17.21
CA PRO A 162 -4.42 -16.22 -16.23
C PRO A 162 -5.06 -17.12 -15.16
N CYS A 163 -5.19 -18.42 -15.42
CA CYS A 163 -5.73 -19.39 -14.47
C CYS A 163 -4.66 -19.93 -13.50
N ASP A 164 -3.41 -19.47 -13.61
CA ASP A 164 -2.37 -19.84 -12.66
C ASP A 164 -2.72 -19.36 -11.25
N ARG A 165 -2.52 -20.24 -10.27
CA ARG A 165 -2.80 -19.98 -8.85
C ARG A 165 -1.57 -19.47 -8.10
N ARG A 166 -0.51 -19.12 -8.82
CA ARG A 166 0.79 -18.67 -8.29
C ARG A 166 1.12 -17.22 -8.63
N ILE A 167 0.14 -16.45 -9.09
CA ILE A 167 0.28 -15.02 -9.38
C ILE A 167 0.35 -14.26 -8.06
N ILE A 168 1.56 -14.10 -7.53
CA ILE A 168 1.84 -13.50 -6.22
C ILE A 168 2.98 -12.50 -6.37
N LEU A 169 2.82 -11.34 -5.72
CA LEU A 169 3.86 -10.33 -5.55
C LEU A 169 4.15 -10.19 -4.06
N SER A 170 5.37 -10.49 -3.62
CA SER A 170 5.76 -10.40 -2.20
C SER A 170 6.80 -9.32 -1.96
N ALA A 171 6.60 -8.50 -0.93
CA ALA A 171 7.61 -7.57 -0.42
C ALA A 171 8.30 -8.10 0.85
N TRP A 172 7.95 -9.30 1.32
CA TRP A 172 8.56 -9.88 2.52
C TRP A 172 9.77 -10.75 2.14
N ASN A 173 10.97 -10.25 2.42
CA ASN A 173 12.23 -10.94 2.21
C ASN A 173 12.98 -11.10 3.54
N PRO A 174 12.98 -12.29 4.17
CA PRO A 174 13.65 -12.53 5.44
C PRO A 174 15.17 -12.27 5.42
N ALA A 175 15.79 -12.34 4.24
CA ALA A 175 17.23 -12.15 4.07
C ALA A 175 17.62 -10.70 3.77
N GLY A 176 16.66 -9.75 3.68
CA GLY A 176 16.84 -8.38 3.19
C GLY A 176 17.69 -7.46 4.07
N ASN A 177 18.93 -7.86 4.32
CA ASN A 177 20.00 -7.07 4.92
C ASN A 177 21.05 -6.71 3.86
#